data_AF-A0A9W7C5I5-F1
#
_entry.id   AF-A0A9W7C5I5-F1
#
_cell.length_a   1.000
_cell.length_b   1.000
_cell.length_c   1.000
_cell.angle_alpha   90.00
_cell.angle_beta   90.00
_cell.angle_gamma   90.00
#
_symmetry.space_group_name_H-M   'P 1'
#
loop_
_entity.id
_entity.type
_entity.pdbx_description
1 polymer ?
#
loop_
_entity_poly.entity_id
_entity_poly.type
_entity_poly.pdbx_seq_one_letter_code
_entity_poly.pdbx_strand_id
1 'polypeptide(L)'
;MTTLDLRKSADGKPLPEEDPLESKRKSIEIEKTIKADEQTPTVTADHFANQNEGVVALKKFLASGQRYGFPGTDGTLWSNYKAFMKNTHPLFSIFTAHEEHPFDKYERVQYLFTLLSITFLLAATFTQIGLQGKAICDSGCDNLVASDKCPPTEATCCENNCAYGIKDSDRDPATCEWWSSPSEYDSACNPGIDATVKSLIIAAITIPLDAFVRALVVCGWVQGMPIQKCCEGCGAIIMKGVLVFAVFFLIIGFIIAGNTNQMGVVVTTFAMAQIEGWAFKFVSAFALFSIFFNCSKASFRKKYPGLVSIEISGLSRPSQTDAGVLMNIQSMKEDAKNKAKEGMKGAMEMLKGGGGGANVQQGEEREGSEVSTQKVGGVTLLSLNNI
;
A
#
# COMPACT_ATOMS: atom_id res chain seq x y z
N MET A 1 14.96 -21.09 39.17
CA MET A 1 13.51 -21.13 38.88
C MET A 1 12.78 -21.00 40.19
N THR A 2 12.31 -19.81 40.51
CA THR A 2 11.66 -19.46 41.78
C THR A 2 10.23 -19.06 41.43
N THR A 3 9.27 -19.92 41.75
CA THR A 3 7.84 -19.64 41.59
C THR A 3 7.42 -18.59 42.62
N LEU A 4 7.07 -17.40 42.14
CA LEU A 4 6.66 -16.26 42.94
C LEU A 4 5.17 -16.42 43.26
N ASP A 5 4.87 -16.82 44.51
CA ASP A 5 3.51 -17.03 44.99
C ASP A 5 2.85 -15.68 45.32
N LEU A 6 2.13 -15.13 44.33
CA LEU A 6 1.34 -13.90 44.43
C LEU A 6 -0.02 -14.18 45.07
N ARG A 7 -0.04 -14.46 46.38
CA ARG A 7 -1.26 -14.42 47.21
C ARG A 7 -1.00 -13.70 48.52
N LYS A 8 -0.80 -12.38 48.45
CA LYS A 8 -0.97 -11.49 49.61
C LYS A 8 -1.89 -10.35 49.21
N SER A 9 -3.00 -10.22 49.95
CA SER A 9 -3.85 -9.03 49.93
C SER A 9 -3.04 -7.81 50.39
N ALA A 10 -3.35 -6.62 49.87
CA ALA A 10 -2.65 -5.36 50.18
C ALA A 10 -2.61 -5.03 51.70
N ASP A 11 -3.50 -5.64 52.49
CA ASP A 11 -3.62 -5.39 53.93
C ASP A 11 -2.98 -6.48 54.82
N GLY A 12 -2.24 -7.44 54.24
CA GLY A 12 -1.51 -8.46 55.00
C GLY A 12 -2.39 -9.45 55.78
N LYS A 13 -3.72 -9.38 55.66
CA LYS A 13 -4.64 -10.33 56.28
C LYS A 13 -4.76 -11.60 55.42
N PRO A 14 -4.77 -12.79 56.05
CA PRO A 14 -5.09 -14.03 55.34
C PRO A 14 -6.47 -13.89 54.70
N LEU A 15 -6.54 -14.14 53.38
CA LEU A 15 -7.81 -14.17 52.67
C LEU A 15 -8.70 -15.22 53.36
N PRO A 16 -9.97 -14.90 53.65
CA PRO A 16 -10.89 -15.88 54.20
C PRO A 16 -10.92 -17.08 53.25
N GLU A 17 -10.72 -18.27 53.82
CA GLU A 17 -10.74 -19.53 53.09
C GLU A 17 -12.15 -19.69 52.51
N GLU A 18 -12.31 -19.40 51.22
CA GLU A 18 -13.61 -19.56 50.54
C GLU A 18 -14.00 -21.04 50.62
N ASP A 19 -15.19 -21.29 51.16
CA ASP A 19 -15.77 -22.63 51.24
C ASP A 19 -15.77 -23.24 49.82
N PRO A 20 -15.10 -24.40 49.60
CA PRO A 20 -15.04 -25.07 48.31
C PRO A 20 -16.43 -25.32 47.69
N LEU A 21 -17.47 -25.45 48.51
CA LEU A 21 -18.85 -25.62 48.06
C LEU A 21 -19.46 -24.32 47.53
N GLU A 22 -19.10 -23.17 48.10
CA GLU A 22 -19.57 -21.87 47.67
C GLU A 22 -18.91 -21.43 46.35
N SER A 23 -17.62 -21.73 46.18
CA SER A 23 -16.92 -21.53 44.91
C SER A 23 -17.52 -22.38 43.77
N LYS A 24 -17.88 -23.65 44.06
CA LYS A 24 -18.60 -24.51 43.10
C LYS A 24 -20.01 -24.00 42.79
N ARG A 25 -20.75 -23.48 43.77
CA ARG A 25 -22.08 -22.89 43.52
C ARG A 25 -21.99 -21.66 42.62
N LYS A 26 -21.06 -20.73 42.89
CA LYS A 26 -20.83 -19.55 42.04
C LYS A 26 -20.45 -19.95 40.62
N SER A 27 -19.61 -20.98 40.46
CA SER A 27 -19.20 -21.49 39.14
C SER A 27 -20.38 -22.09 38.35
N ILE A 28 -21.24 -22.88 39.00
CA ILE A 28 -22.44 -23.48 38.39
C ILE A 28 -23.50 -22.42 38.06
N GLU A 29 -23.64 -21.40 38.92
CA GLU A 29 -24.58 -20.30 38.70
C GLU A 29 -24.14 -19.45 37.51
N ILE A 30 -22.85 -19.10 37.41
CA ILE A 30 -22.29 -18.41 36.22
C ILE A 30 -22.49 -19.25 34.95
N GLU A 31 -22.27 -20.57 35.00
CA GLU A 31 -22.47 -21.44 33.83
C GLU A 31 -23.96 -21.54 33.41
N LYS A 32 -24.88 -21.49 34.38
CA LYS A 32 -26.32 -21.43 34.08
C LYS A 32 -26.74 -20.08 33.50
N THR A 33 -26.19 -18.96 33.97
CA THR A 33 -26.48 -17.64 33.40
C THR A 33 -25.91 -17.51 31.98
N ILE A 34 -24.73 -18.08 31.71
CA ILE A 34 -24.14 -18.11 30.36
C ILE A 34 -25.00 -18.95 29.39
N LYS A 35 -25.58 -20.07 29.84
CA LYS A 35 -26.47 -20.90 29.01
C LYS A 35 -27.89 -20.33 28.87
N ALA A 36 -28.36 -19.52 29.82
CA ALA A 36 -29.67 -18.87 29.73
C ALA A 36 -29.66 -17.65 28.79
N ASP A 37 -28.54 -16.93 28.66
CA ASP A 37 -28.34 -15.85 27.68
C ASP A 37 -28.05 -16.35 26.25
N GLU A 38 -28.00 -17.67 26.05
CA GLU A 38 -27.84 -18.30 24.73
C GLU A 38 -29.19 -18.51 24.02
N GLN A 39 -30.32 -18.11 24.62
CA GLN A 39 -31.49 -17.73 23.84
C GLN A 39 -31.25 -16.35 23.27
N THR A 40 -30.58 -16.32 22.11
CA THR A 40 -30.35 -15.12 21.33
C THR A 40 -31.70 -14.46 21.11
N PRO A 41 -31.98 -13.27 21.67
CA PRO A 41 -33.13 -12.50 21.22
C PRO A 41 -32.87 -12.28 19.74
N THR A 42 -33.70 -12.90 18.89
CA THR A 42 -33.77 -12.60 17.48
C THR A 42 -34.26 -11.16 17.42
N VAL A 43 -33.33 -10.21 17.51
CA VAL A 43 -33.58 -8.83 17.09
C VAL A 43 -33.86 -8.98 15.60
N THR A 44 -35.15 -9.10 15.31
CA THR A 44 -35.65 -9.37 13.97
C THR A 44 -35.17 -8.25 13.05
N ALA A 45 -34.91 -8.62 11.80
CA ALA A 45 -34.43 -7.76 10.73
C ALA A 45 -35.27 -6.48 10.47
N ASP A 46 -36.35 -6.26 11.24
CA ASP A 46 -37.23 -5.09 11.18
C ASP A 46 -36.51 -3.77 11.49
N HIS A 47 -35.37 -3.81 12.20
CA HIS A 47 -34.59 -2.58 12.46
C HIS A 47 -33.91 -2.01 11.20
N PHE A 48 -33.85 -2.77 10.11
CA PHE A 48 -33.38 -2.32 8.80
C PHE A 48 -34.45 -2.49 7.72
N ALA A 49 -35.74 -2.42 8.08
CA ALA A 49 -36.85 -2.53 7.12
C ALA A 49 -36.75 -1.53 5.95
N ASN A 50 -36.05 -0.40 6.16
CA ASN A 50 -35.66 0.51 5.10
C ASN A 50 -34.27 0.12 4.54
N GLN A 51 -34.23 -0.52 3.37
CA GLN A 51 -33.00 -0.93 2.69
C GLN A 51 -31.94 0.19 2.60
N ASN A 52 -32.39 1.44 2.43
CA ASN A 52 -31.49 2.59 2.34
C ASN A 52 -30.73 2.85 3.64
N GLU A 53 -31.35 2.62 4.81
CA GLU A 53 -30.69 2.81 6.11
C GLU A 53 -29.63 1.76 6.38
N GLY A 54 -29.88 0.51 5.96
CA GLY A 54 -28.91 -0.59 6.05
C GLY A 54 -27.64 -0.30 5.23
N VAL A 55 -27.81 0.18 3.98
CA VAL A 55 -26.68 0.55 3.11
C VAL A 55 -25.88 1.71 3.69
N VAL A 56 -26.55 2.74 4.22
CA VAL A 56 -25.87 3.89 4.87
C VAL A 56 -25.13 3.46 6.14
N ALA A 57 -25.74 2.59 6.96
CA ALA A 57 -25.10 2.05 8.15
C ALA A 57 -23.86 1.20 7.80
N LEU A 58 -23.95 0.41 6.73
CA LEU A 58 -22.83 -0.37 6.21
C LEU A 58 -21.69 0.51 5.69
N LYS A 59 -22.00 1.55 4.90
CA LYS A 59 -20.99 2.52 4.43
C LYS A 59 -20.26 3.17 5.60
N LYS A 60 -21.01 3.61 6.62
CA LYS A 60 -20.43 4.17 7.85
C LYS A 60 -19.57 3.14 8.59
N PHE A 61 -20.03 1.89 8.67
CA PHE A 61 -19.27 0.80 9.29
C PHE A 61 -17.94 0.58 8.56
N LEU A 62 -17.96 0.44 7.23
CA LEU A 62 -16.77 0.22 6.41
C LEU A 62 -15.80 1.42 6.47
N ALA A 63 -16.33 2.65 6.52
CA ALA A 63 -15.53 3.87 6.68
C ALA A 63 -14.91 4.01 8.07
N SER A 64 -15.63 3.58 9.12
CA SER A 64 -15.21 3.77 10.52
C SER A 64 -14.01 2.91 10.95
N GLY A 65 -13.60 1.95 10.13
CA GLY A 65 -12.52 1.03 10.48
C GLY A 65 -12.88 0.10 11.64
N GLN A 66 -14.17 -0.15 11.89
CA GLN A 66 -14.60 -1.13 12.88
C GLN A 66 -14.02 -2.51 12.57
N ARG A 67 -13.67 -3.24 13.64
CA ARG A 67 -12.96 -4.53 13.57
C ARG A 67 -13.82 -5.73 13.90
N TYR A 68 -15.08 -5.52 14.28
CA TYR A 68 -16.03 -6.57 14.65
C TYR A 68 -17.38 -6.31 14.00
N GLY A 69 -18.08 -7.37 13.60
CA GLY A 69 -19.44 -7.31 13.07
C GLY A 69 -19.50 -7.15 11.55
N PHE A 70 -18.42 -7.50 10.83
CA PHE A 70 -18.41 -7.45 9.36
C PHE A 70 -19.52 -8.32 8.77
N PRO A 71 -20.19 -7.87 7.68
CA PRO A 71 -21.24 -8.66 7.04
C PRO A 71 -20.75 -10.04 6.59
N GLY A 72 -21.56 -11.07 6.84
CA GLY A 72 -21.25 -12.45 6.48
C GLY A 72 -20.14 -13.10 7.32
N THR A 73 -19.78 -12.51 8.46
CA THR A 73 -18.86 -13.13 9.42
C THR A 73 -19.63 -13.81 10.56
N ASP A 74 -19.05 -14.88 11.10
CA ASP A 74 -19.57 -15.64 12.26
C ASP A 74 -19.19 -15.00 13.62
N GLY A 75 -18.60 -13.80 13.62
CA GLY A 75 -18.14 -13.12 14.82
C GLY A 75 -16.84 -13.66 15.43
N THR A 76 -16.21 -14.67 14.83
CA THR A 76 -14.88 -15.11 15.26
C THR A 76 -13.82 -14.07 14.91
N LEU A 77 -12.70 -14.09 15.64
CA LEU A 77 -11.56 -13.20 15.40
C LEU A 77 -11.04 -13.36 13.96
N TRP A 78 -10.86 -14.60 13.51
CA TRP A 78 -10.30 -14.91 12.20
C TRP A 78 -11.23 -14.54 11.04
N SER A 79 -12.54 -14.76 11.16
CA SER A 79 -13.48 -14.39 10.09
C SER A 79 -13.54 -12.87 9.90
N ASN A 80 -13.58 -12.12 11.01
CA ASN A 80 -13.57 -10.65 10.98
C ASN A 80 -12.21 -10.11 10.53
N TYR A 81 -11.09 -10.72 10.94
CA TYR A 81 -9.77 -10.33 10.46
C TYR A 81 -9.65 -10.53 8.94
N LYS A 82 -10.12 -11.66 8.41
CA LYS A 82 -10.15 -11.92 6.97
C LYS A 82 -11.00 -10.88 6.24
N ALA A 83 -12.18 -10.54 6.76
CA ALA A 83 -13.04 -9.49 6.19
C ALA A 83 -12.37 -8.10 6.25
N PHE A 84 -11.71 -7.80 7.36
CA PHE A 84 -10.93 -6.58 7.53
C PHE A 84 -9.80 -6.49 6.49
N MET A 85 -9.02 -7.55 6.30
CA MET A 85 -7.93 -7.57 5.31
C MET A 85 -8.43 -7.42 3.88
N LYS A 86 -9.56 -8.05 3.52
CA LYS A 86 -10.20 -7.87 2.21
C LYS A 86 -10.56 -6.40 1.93
N ASN A 87 -10.99 -5.66 2.95
CA ASN A 87 -11.42 -4.26 2.75
C ASN A 87 -10.26 -3.25 2.87
N THR A 88 -9.21 -3.57 3.62
CA THR A 88 -8.16 -2.62 4.01
C THR A 88 -6.80 -2.83 3.35
N HIS A 89 -6.49 -4.03 2.85
CA HIS A 89 -5.21 -4.30 2.22
C HIS A 89 -5.11 -3.55 0.86
N PRO A 90 -4.02 -2.82 0.58
CA PRO A 90 -3.91 -1.99 -0.64
C PRO A 90 -4.18 -2.78 -1.92
N LEU A 91 -3.57 -3.97 -2.06
CA LEU A 91 -3.76 -4.84 -3.22
C LEU A 91 -5.08 -5.61 -3.21
N PHE A 92 -5.34 -6.45 -2.20
CA PHE A 92 -6.52 -7.32 -2.18
C PHE A 92 -7.84 -6.56 -2.20
N SER A 93 -7.87 -5.35 -1.65
CA SER A 93 -9.11 -4.57 -1.58
C SER A 93 -9.57 -4.02 -2.93
N ILE A 94 -8.71 -3.95 -3.94
CA ILE A 94 -9.12 -3.60 -5.31
C ILE A 94 -10.10 -4.64 -5.88
N PHE A 95 -9.87 -5.91 -5.54
CA PHE A 95 -10.64 -7.04 -6.10
C PHE A 95 -11.71 -7.57 -5.17
N THR A 96 -11.49 -7.47 -3.86
CA THR A 96 -12.29 -8.19 -2.85
C THR A 96 -13.01 -7.28 -1.86
N ALA A 97 -12.83 -5.96 -1.96
CA ALA A 97 -13.61 -5.05 -1.13
C ALA A 97 -15.10 -5.18 -1.44
N HIS A 98 -15.90 -4.92 -0.41
CA HIS A 98 -17.36 -4.88 -0.55
C HIS A 98 -17.77 -3.77 -1.54
N GLU A 99 -18.80 -4.01 -2.34
CA GLU A 99 -19.27 -3.05 -3.37
C GLU A 99 -19.71 -1.71 -2.74
N GLU A 100 -20.34 -1.77 -1.57
CA GLU A 100 -20.72 -0.60 -0.78
C GLU A 100 -19.55 0.06 -0.01
N HIS A 101 -18.30 -0.30 -0.26
CA HIS A 101 -17.20 0.41 0.38
C HIS A 101 -17.13 1.87 -0.10
N PRO A 102 -16.78 2.84 0.77
CA PRO A 102 -16.60 4.24 0.38
C PRO A 102 -15.46 4.50 -0.62
N PHE A 103 -14.80 3.48 -1.17
CA PHE A 103 -13.80 3.70 -2.21
C PHE A 103 -14.09 2.74 -3.33
N ASP A 104 -14.28 3.32 -4.51
CA ASP A 104 -14.45 2.54 -5.72
C ASP A 104 -13.14 1.83 -6.09
N LYS A 105 -13.20 0.95 -7.09
CA LYS A 105 -12.02 0.21 -7.54
C LYS A 105 -10.95 1.13 -8.13
N TYR A 106 -11.35 2.23 -8.75
CA TYR A 106 -10.46 3.15 -9.46
C TYR A 106 -9.67 4.04 -8.48
N GLU A 107 -10.32 4.59 -7.47
CA GLU A 107 -9.74 5.33 -6.36
C GLU A 107 -8.73 4.47 -5.59
N ARG A 108 -9.02 3.18 -5.38
CA ARG A 108 -8.07 2.24 -4.78
C ARG A 108 -6.84 2.01 -5.65
N VAL A 109 -7.01 1.94 -6.97
CA VAL A 109 -5.89 1.85 -7.92
C VAL A 109 -5.05 3.12 -7.89
N GLN A 110 -5.67 4.30 -7.85
CA GLN A 110 -4.96 5.58 -7.71
C GLN A 110 -4.18 5.66 -6.40
N TYR A 111 -4.79 5.23 -5.30
CA TYR A 111 -4.14 5.13 -4.00
C TYR A 111 -2.93 4.17 -4.04
N LEU A 112 -3.10 2.97 -4.60
CA LEU A 112 -2.00 2.02 -4.75
C LEU A 112 -0.88 2.59 -5.62
N PHE A 113 -1.22 3.20 -6.76
CA PHE A 113 -0.25 3.83 -7.66
C PHE A 113 0.55 4.93 -6.96
N THR A 114 -0.11 5.71 -6.09
CA THR A 114 0.55 6.74 -5.28
C THR A 114 1.61 6.14 -4.37
N LEU A 115 1.26 5.07 -3.65
CA LEU A 115 2.21 4.39 -2.76
C LEU A 115 3.38 3.79 -3.54
N LEU A 116 3.09 3.11 -4.66
CA LEU A 116 4.14 2.52 -5.50
C LEU A 116 5.09 3.59 -6.04
N SER A 117 4.58 4.75 -6.46
CA SER A 117 5.40 5.85 -6.99
C SER A 117 6.33 6.43 -5.93
N ILE A 118 5.85 6.63 -4.70
CA ILE A 118 6.68 7.15 -3.60
C ILE A 118 7.73 6.10 -3.19
N THR A 119 7.35 4.83 -3.06
CA THR A 119 8.31 3.77 -2.73
C THR A 119 9.37 3.60 -3.81
N PHE A 120 9.01 3.75 -5.09
CA PHE A 120 9.97 3.73 -6.20
C PHE A 120 10.96 4.90 -6.12
N LEU A 121 10.48 6.11 -5.86
CA LEU A 121 11.34 7.27 -5.63
C LEU A 121 12.32 7.05 -4.47
N LEU A 122 11.84 6.51 -3.35
CA LEU A 122 12.69 6.17 -2.21
C LEU A 122 13.75 5.13 -2.61
N ALA A 123 13.37 4.05 -3.30
CA ALA A 123 14.30 3.03 -3.77
C ALA A 123 15.39 3.61 -4.70
N ALA A 124 15.01 4.51 -5.61
CA ALA A 124 15.96 5.19 -6.49
C ALA A 124 16.92 6.08 -5.68
N THR A 125 16.40 6.86 -4.74
CA THR A 125 17.18 7.78 -3.89
C THR A 125 18.17 7.05 -3.00
N PHE A 126 17.74 6.00 -2.29
CA PHE A 126 18.62 5.20 -1.43
C PHE A 126 19.68 4.43 -2.24
N THR A 127 19.37 4.04 -3.47
CA THR A 127 20.36 3.46 -4.38
C THR A 127 21.41 4.50 -4.78
N GLN A 128 21.00 5.70 -5.18
CA GLN A 128 21.92 6.78 -5.55
C GLN A 128 22.84 7.17 -4.38
N ILE A 129 22.30 7.33 -3.17
CA ILE A 129 23.09 7.66 -1.97
C ILE A 129 24.14 6.57 -1.70
N GLY A 130 23.77 5.29 -1.82
CA GLY A 130 24.71 4.19 -1.66
C GLY A 130 25.84 4.21 -2.68
N LEU A 131 25.58 4.62 -3.92
CA LEU A 131 26.60 4.75 -4.96
C LEU A 131 27.54 5.93 -4.71
N GLN A 132 27.04 7.05 -4.20
CA GLN A 132 27.89 8.18 -3.82
C GLN A 132 28.84 7.82 -2.68
N GLY A 133 28.38 7.07 -1.68
CA GLY A 133 29.24 6.55 -0.62
C GLY A 133 30.37 5.67 -1.16
N LYS A 134 30.06 4.82 -2.15
CA LYS A 134 31.07 4.00 -2.84
C LYS A 134 32.10 4.85 -3.58
N ALA A 135 31.65 5.81 -4.40
CA ALA A 135 32.55 6.66 -5.16
C ALA A 135 33.50 7.48 -4.27
N ILE A 136 33.03 7.94 -3.11
CA ILE A 136 33.87 8.64 -2.13
C ILE A 136 34.94 7.70 -1.57
N CYS A 137 34.57 6.47 -1.16
CA CYS A 137 35.55 5.47 -0.73
C CYS A 137 36.57 5.16 -1.84
N ASP A 138 36.11 4.90 -3.06
CA ASP A 138 36.98 4.60 -4.21
C ASP A 138 37.98 5.76 -4.45
N SER A 139 37.52 7.01 -4.41
CA SER A 139 38.39 8.19 -4.56
C SER A 139 39.36 8.41 -3.39
N GLY A 140 38.99 7.99 -2.18
CA GLY A 140 39.88 8.02 -1.01
C GLY A 140 41.05 7.04 -1.17
N CYS A 141 40.79 5.89 -1.77
CA CYS A 141 41.81 4.88 -2.08
C CYS A 141 42.83 5.41 -3.11
N ASP A 142 42.34 6.02 -4.20
CA ASP A 142 43.21 6.56 -5.25
C ASP A 142 44.18 7.64 -4.72
N ASN A 143 43.70 8.49 -3.81
CA ASN A 143 44.53 9.52 -3.19
C ASN A 143 45.61 8.94 -2.25
N LEU A 144 45.35 7.81 -1.59
CA LEU A 144 46.35 7.12 -0.76
C LEU A 144 47.44 6.47 -1.61
N VAL A 145 47.06 5.86 -2.73
CA VAL A 145 48.00 5.28 -3.70
C VAL A 145 48.87 6.39 -4.31
N ALA A 146 48.29 7.55 -4.63
CA ALA A 146 49.00 8.64 -5.28
C ALA A 146 49.96 9.43 -4.35
N SER A 147 49.81 9.36 -3.02
CA SER A 147 50.52 10.28 -2.13
C SER A 147 51.93 9.85 -1.68
N ASP A 148 52.54 8.80 -2.25
CA ASP A 148 53.85 8.23 -1.83
C ASP A 148 53.95 7.92 -0.32
N LYS A 149 52.83 7.91 0.40
CA LYS A 149 52.77 7.61 1.84
C LYS A 149 52.76 6.11 2.11
N CYS A 150 52.60 5.28 1.07
CA CYS A 150 52.88 3.85 1.18
C CYS A 150 54.39 3.63 1.07
N PRO A 151 55.05 3.08 2.11
CA PRO A 151 56.46 2.73 2.01
C PRO A 151 56.66 1.74 0.85
N PRO A 152 57.74 1.86 0.07
CA PRO A 152 57.95 1.07 -1.16
C PRO A 152 58.07 -0.43 -0.92
N THR A 153 58.29 -0.87 0.33
CA THR A 153 58.28 -2.28 0.74
C THR A 153 56.88 -2.89 0.83
N GLU A 154 55.82 -2.07 0.79
CA GLU A 154 54.42 -2.49 1.00
C GLU A 154 53.48 -2.05 -0.14
N ALA A 155 54.02 -1.57 -1.27
CA ALA A 155 53.23 -1.09 -2.41
C ALA A 155 52.20 -2.12 -2.90
N THR A 156 52.55 -3.42 -2.88
CA THR A 156 51.66 -4.54 -3.21
C THR A 156 50.48 -4.67 -2.24
N CYS A 157 50.61 -4.24 -0.99
CA CYS A 157 49.51 -4.29 -0.02
C CYS A 157 48.53 -3.12 -0.19
N CYS A 158 49.03 -1.92 -0.54
CA CYS A 158 48.18 -0.77 -0.85
C CYS A 158 47.37 -1.00 -2.14
N GLU A 159 47.98 -1.59 -3.17
CA GLU A 159 47.34 -1.86 -4.46
C GLU A 159 46.30 -2.99 -4.36
N ASN A 160 46.62 -4.09 -3.66
CA ASN A 160 45.72 -5.24 -3.53
C ASN A 160 44.54 -5.00 -2.58
N ASN A 161 44.70 -4.19 -1.53
CA ASN A 161 43.62 -3.89 -0.58
C ASN A 161 42.63 -2.83 -1.09
N CYS A 162 43.02 -2.01 -2.07
CA CYS A 162 42.13 -1.03 -2.70
C CYS A 162 41.40 -1.61 -3.92
N ALA A 163 42.05 -2.49 -4.69
CA ALA A 163 41.50 -2.99 -5.95
C ALA A 163 40.51 -4.16 -5.80
N TYR A 164 40.62 -4.92 -4.72
CA TYR A 164 39.73 -6.05 -4.44
C TYR A 164 39.36 -5.97 -2.98
N GLY A 165 38.06 -5.96 -2.65
CA GLY A 165 37.62 -6.27 -1.30
C GLY A 165 38.05 -7.71 -0.98
N ILE A 166 39.31 -7.88 -0.58
CA ILE A 166 39.89 -9.17 -0.24
C ILE A 166 39.14 -9.64 0.99
N LYS A 167 38.38 -10.72 0.84
CA LYS A 167 37.77 -11.43 1.96
C LYS A 167 38.89 -11.81 2.92
N ASP A 168 38.71 -11.51 4.21
CA ASP A 168 39.67 -11.73 5.30
C ASP A 168 40.35 -13.12 5.36
N SER A 169 39.86 -14.13 4.63
CA SER A 169 40.42 -15.49 4.66
C SER A 169 41.80 -15.64 4.01
N ASP A 170 42.20 -14.73 3.11
CA ASP A 170 43.43 -14.86 2.32
C ASP A 170 44.49 -13.80 2.68
N ARG A 171 44.21 -12.95 3.67
CA ARG A 171 45.21 -12.03 4.22
C ARG A 171 46.17 -12.80 5.09
N ASP A 172 47.44 -12.86 4.70
CA ASP A 172 48.52 -13.17 5.62
C ASP A 172 48.65 -11.97 6.58
N PRO A 173 48.26 -12.09 7.87
CA PRO A 173 48.21 -10.96 8.80
C PRO A 173 49.59 -10.37 9.08
N ALA A 174 50.67 -11.04 8.68
CA ALA A 174 52.04 -10.64 8.95
C ALA A 174 52.55 -9.48 8.08
N THR A 175 51.91 -9.14 6.94
CA THR A 175 52.53 -8.22 5.97
C THR A 175 52.00 -6.78 5.98
N CYS A 176 50.95 -6.45 6.74
CA CYS A 176 50.34 -5.11 6.71
C CYS A 176 49.90 -4.66 8.11
N GLU A 177 50.85 -4.40 9.00
CA GLU A 177 50.64 -4.03 10.42
C GLU A 177 50.07 -2.61 10.65
N TRP A 178 49.98 -1.77 9.62
CA TRP A 178 49.64 -0.34 9.78
C TRP A 178 48.15 -0.05 9.94
N TRP A 179 47.27 -1.04 9.70
CA TRP A 179 45.83 -0.91 9.92
C TRP A 179 45.46 -1.56 11.24
N SER A 180 45.52 -0.80 12.33
CA SER A 180 45.30 -1.28 13.70
C SER A 180 43.85 -1.70 14.02
N SER A 181 42.90 -1.67 13.06
CA SER A 181 41.71 -2.51 13.12
C SER A 181 41.08 -2.77 11.73
N PRO A 182 41.03 -4.03 11.24
CA PRO A 182 40.32 -4.39 10.02
C PRO A 182 38.82 -4.02 10.03
N SER A 183 38.22 -3.90 11.21
CA SER A 183 36.79 -3.59 11.40
C SER A 183 36.38 -2.18 10.98
N GLU A 184 37.29 -1.20 11.00
CA GLU A 184 36.96 0.18 10.64
C GLU A 184 36.98 0.42 9.12
N TYR A 185 37.77 -0.35 8.35
CA TYR A 185 37.82 -0.20 6.89
C TYR A 185 36.66 -0.90 6.19
N ASP A 186 36.36 -2.14 6.61
CA ASP A 186 35.27 -2.92 6.02
C ASP A 186 33.89 -2.27 6.23
N SER A 187 33.70 -1.52 7.31
CA SER A 187 32.47 -0.78 7.56
C SER A 187 32.36 0.52 6.76
N ALA A 188 33.48 1.16 6.42
CA ALA A 188 33.50 2.41 5.65
C ALA A 188 33.49 2.19 4.13
N CYS A 189 34.14 1.13 3.65
CA CYS A 189 34.30 0.83 2.23
C CYS A 189 33.45 -0.34 1.72
N ASN A 190 32.60 -0.91 2.57
CA ASN A 190 31.42 -1.66 2.17
C ASN A 190 30.14 -0.83 2.36
N PRO A 191 29.94 0.31 1.64
CA PRO A 191 28.73 1.12 1.72
C PRO A 191 27.52 0.40 1.11
N GLY A 192 27.68 -0.86 0.71
CA GLY A 192 26.61 -1.81 0.51
C GLY A 192 25.90 -2.08 1.83
N ILE A 193 25.18 -1.08 2.35
CA ILE A 193 23.92 -1.36 3.04
C ILE A 193 23.19 -2.29 2.09
N ASP A 194 23.13 -3.57 2.46
CA ASP A 194 22.61 -4.64 1.63
C ASP A 194 21.24 -4.21 1.07
N ALA A 195 20.91 -4.64 -0.15
CA ALA A 195 19.63 -4.30 -0.77
C ALA A 195 18.46 -4.61 0.18
N THR A 196 18.61 -5.65 1.01
CA THR A 196 17.72 -6.05 2.10
C THR A 196 17.59 -5.00 3.21
N VAL A 197 18.69 -4.40 3.66
CA VAL A 197 18.63 -3.36 4.70
C VAL A 197 18.02 -2.08 4.13
N LYS A 198 18.34 -1.73 2.88
CA LYS A 198 17.69 -0.61 2.18
C LYS A 198 16.18 -0.84 2.03
N SER A 199 15.77 -2.03 1.60
CA SER A 199 14.34 -2.35 1.44
C SER A 199 13.60 -2.30 2.77
N LEU A 200 14.23 -2.76 3.86
CA LEU A 200 13.65 -2.68 5.20
C LEU A 200 13.45 -1.23 5.67
N ILE A 201 14.43 -0.35 5.47
CA ILE A 201 14.32 1.08 5.80
C ILE A 201 13.19 1.72 4.97
N ILE A 202 13.15 1.43 3.66
CA ILE A 202 12.11 1.95 2.77
C ILE A 202 10.73 1.45 3.20
N ALA A 203 10.59 0.18 3.57
CA ALA A 203 9.35 -0.38 4.09
C ALA A 203 8.93 0.32 5.39
N ALA A 204 9.87 0.54 6.33
CA ALA A 204 9.63 1.24 7.59
C ALA A 204 9.15 2.69 7.40
N ILE A 205 9.62 3.39 6.36
CA ILE A 205 9.14 4.74 5.97
C ILE A 205 7.79 4.66 5.26
N THR A 206 7.59 3.66 4.41
CA THR A 206 6.38 3.54 3.58
C THR A 206 5.14 3.18 4.42
N ILE A 207 5.29 2.42 5.51
CA ILE A 207 4.16 2.04 6.38
C ILE A 207 3.44 3.26 7.03
N PRO A 208 4.12 4.18 7.74
CA PRO A 208 3.46 5.36 8.29
C PRO A 208 2.94 6.29 7.19
N LEU A 209 3.63 6.37 6.05
CA LEU A 209 3.16 7.11 4.89
C LEU A 209 1.86 6.54 4.31
N ASP A 210 1.75 5.20 4.21
CA ASP A 210 0.52 4.51 3.78
C ASP A 210 -0.65 4.84 4.70
N ALA A 211 -0.42 4.84 6.02
CA ALA A 211 -1.42 5.24 7.00
C ALA A 211 -1.81 6.72 6.85
N PHE A 212 -0.83 7.60 6.61
CA PHE A 212 -1.06 9.04 6.41
C PHE A 212 -1.84 9.34 5.12
N VAL A 213 -1.42 8.78 3.98
CA VAL A 213 -2.13 8.94 2.70
C VAL A 213 -3.54 8.38 2.82
N ARG A 214 -3.71 7.22 3.48
CA ARG A 214 -5.03 6.66 3.73
C ARG A 214 -5.88 7.58 4.61
N ALA A 215 -5.31 8.17 5.66
CA ALA A 215 -6.00 9.13 6.51
C ALA A 215 -6.41 10.38 5.72
N LEU A 216 -5.54 10.90 4.84
CA LEU A 216 -5.90 12.03 3.97
C LEU A 216 -7.05 11.69 3.03
N VAL A 217 -7.00 10.52 2.39
CA VAL A 217 -8.04 10.06 1.46
C VAL A 217 -9.35 9.82 2.20
N VAL A 218 -9.31 9.15 3.37
CA VAL A 218 -10.48 8.93 4.23
C VAL A 218 -11.03 10.24 4.78
N CYS A 219 -10.21 11.16 5.29
CA CYS A 219 -10.67 12.45 5.79
C CYS A 219 -11.27 13.32 4.68
N GLY A 220 -10.71 13.27 3.47
CA GLY A 220 -11.27 13.93 2.29
C GLY A 220 -12.63 13.35 1.88
N TRP A 221 -12.90 12.08 2.19
CA TRP A 221 -14.15 11.38 1.83
C TRP A 221 -15.20 11.37 2.96
N VAL A 222 -14.79 11.20 4.22
CA VAL A 222 -15.67 11.10 5.40
C VAL A 222 -16.34 12.44 5.74
N GLN A 223 -15.94 13.53 5.10
CA GLN A 223 -16.74 14.75 5.05
C GLN A 223 -18.08 14.57 4.29
N GLY A 224 -18.34 13.42 3.66
CA GLY A 224 -19.62 13.00 3.08
C GLY A 224 -20.63 12.36 4.07
N MET A 225 -20.55 12.69 5.37
CA MET A 225 -21.69 12.50 6.27
C MET A 225 -22.83 13.47 5.86
N PRO A 226 -24.11 13.22 6.23
CA PRO A 226 -25.30 13.92 5.68
C PRO A 226 -25.33 15.45 5.83
N ILE A 227 -24.30 16.06 6.40
CA ILE A 227 -24.06 17.50 6.36
C ILE A 227 -23.12 17.79 5.18
N GLN A 228 -23.75 18.19 4.06
CA GLN A 228 -23.22 19.00 2.94
C GLN A 228 -22.53 18.32 1.74
N LYS A 229 -23.28 18.35 0.62
CA LYS A 229 -22.82 18.31 -0.79
C LYS A 229 -21.65 19.27 -1.13
N CYS A 230 -21.27 20.19 -0.25
CA CYS A 230 -20.13 21.10 -0.49
C CYS A 230 -18.76 20.40 -0.38
N CYS A 231 -18.65 19.26 0.31
CA CYS A 231 -17.35 18.63 0.58
C CYS A 231 -16.98 17.50 -0.41
N GLU A 232 -17.91 17.00 -1.23
CA GLU A 232 -17.61 16.00 -2.26
C GLU A 232 -16.58 16.52 -3.28
N GLY A 233 -16.63 17.82 -3.59
CA GLY A 233 -15.65 18.48 -4.44
C GLY A 233 -14.23 18.47 -3.85
N CYS A 234 -14.10 18.65 -2.53
CA CYS A 234 -12.81 18.67 -1.85
C CYS A 234 -12.12 17.30 -1.91
N GLY A 235 -12.84 16.21 -1.68
CA GLY A 235 -12.30 14.85 -1.76
C GLY A 235 -11.74 14.53 -3.15
N ALA A 236 -12.50 14.86 -4.20
CA ALA A 236 -12.07 14.68 -5.59
C ALA A 236 -10.84 15.53 -5.94
N ILE A 237 -10.76 16.77 -5.46
CA ILE A 237 -9.60 17.65 -5.65
C ILE A 237 -8.37 17.07 -4.94
N ILE A 238 -8.52 16.60 -3.70
CA ILE A 238 -7.43 15.96 -2.94
C ILE A 238 -6.92 14.72 -3.67
N MET A 239 -7.81 13.83 -4.13
CA MET A 239 -7.41 12.62 -4.88
C MET A 239 -6.66 12.96 -6.17
N LYS A 240 -7.13 13.95 -6.94
CA LYS A 240 -6.42 14.43 -8.13
C LYS A 240 -5.06 15.03 -7.79
N GLY A 241 -4.98 15.81 -6.72
CA GLY A 241 -3.72 16.37 -6.22
C GLY A 241 -2.72 15.27 -5.87
N VAL A 242 -3.15 14.28 -5.08
CA VAL A 242 -2.35 13.11 -4.71
C VAL A 242 -1.86 12.34 -5.94
N LEU A 243 -2.72 12.15 -6.95
CA LEU A 243 -2.33 11.51 -8.20
C LEU A 243 -1.28 12.30 -8.99
N VAL A 244 -1.42 13.63 -9.07
CA VAL A 244 -0.42 14.50 -9.73
C VAL A 244 0.92 14.40 -9.00
N PHE A 245 0.92 14.44 -7.66
CA PHE A 245 2.12 14.22 -6.86
C PHE A 245 2.74 12.84 -7.09
N ALA A 246 1.93 11.78 -7.21
CA ALA A 246 2.41 10.45 -7.52
C ALA A 246 3.15 10.39 -8.85
N VAL A 247 2.56 10.95 -9.92
CA VAL A 247 3.21 11.02 -11.24
C VAL A 247 4.51 11.81 -11.17
N PHE A 248 4.52 12.94 -10.46
CA PHE A 248 5.73 13.73 -10.25
C PHE A 248 6.84 12.94 -9.54
N PHE A 249 6.51 12.24 -8.45
CA PHE A 249 7.47 11.38 -7.73
C PHE A 249 7.99 10.23 -8.60
N LEU A 250 7.12 9.63 -9.42
CA LEU A 250 7.51 8.58 -10.34
C LEU A 250 8.53 9.10 -11.38
N ILE A 251 8.27 10.27 -11.98
CA ILE A 251 9.18 10.90 -12.95
C ILE A 251 10.54 11.19 -12.30
N ILE A 252 10.57 11.80 -11.10
CA ILE A 252 11.82 12.05 -10.38
C ILE A 252 12.54 10.74 -10.08
N GLY A 253 11.81 9.71 -9.64
CA GLY A 253 12.37 8.39 -9.39
C GLY A 253 13.05 7.80 -10.62
N PHE A 254 12.44 7.94 -11.80
CA PHE A 254 13.03 7.50 -13.06
C PHE A 254 14.27 8.30 -13.46
N ILE A 255 14.26 9.63 -13.26
CA ILE A 255 15.44 10.48 -13.53
C ILE A 255 16.61 10.05 -12.64
N ILE A 256 16.36 9.88 -11.34
CA ILE A 256 17.38 9.42 -10.39
C ILE A 256 17.89 8.03 -10.78
N ALA A 257 16.98 7.07 -11.01
CA ALA A 257 17.34 5.71 -11.38
C ALA A 257 18.15 5.66 -12.69
N GLY A 258 17.77 6.47 -13.69
CA GLY A 258 18.51 6.61 -14.95
C GLY A 258 19.94 7.08 -14.75
N ASN A 259 20.17 8.04 -13.84
CA ASN A 259 21.50 8.55 -13.54
C ASN A 259 22.42 7.54 -12.81
N THR A 260 21.86 6.51 -12.17
CA THR A 260 22.66 5.52 -11.44
C THR A 260 23.32 4.46 -12.34
N ASN A 261 22.88 4.30 -13.59
CA ASN A 261 23.20 3.15 -14.46
C ASN A 261 22.91 1.76 -13.83
N GLN A 262 22.22 1.70 -12.67
CA GLN A 262 21.91 0.48 -11.93
C GLN A 262 20.40 0.27 -11.77
N MET A 263 19.65 0.44 -12.86
CA MET A 263 18.19 0.25 -12.87
C MET A 263 17.77 -1.11 -12.29
N GLY A 264 18.54 -2.17 -12.55
CA GLY A 264 18.28 -3.51 -12.01
C GLY A 264 18.29 -3.57 -10.47
N VAL A 265 19.23 -2.86 -9.84
CA VAL A 265 19.30 -2.78 -8.37
C VAL A 265 18.12 -1.98 -7.82
N VAL A 266 17.80 -0.82 -8.43
CA VAL A 266 16.65 0.01 -8.04
C VAL A 266 15.34 -0.79 -8.09
N VAL A 267 15.09 -1.51 -9.19
CA VAL A 267 13.87 -2.32 -9.36
C VAL A 267 13.82 -3.47 -8.35
N THR A 268 14.95 -4.14 -8.08
CA THR A 268 15.01 -5.22 -7.10
C THR A 268 14.74 -4.70 -5.69
N THR A 269 15.37 -3.60 -5.28
CA THR A 269 15.13 -2.96 -3.96
C THR A 269 13.68 -2.48 -3.83
N PHE A 270 13.11 -1.91 -4.88
CA PHE A 270 11.70 -1.52 -4.91
C PHE A 270 10.76 -2.72 -4.72
N ALA A 271 10.97 -3.80 -5.48
CA ALA A 271 10.15 -5.01 -5.38
C ALA A 271 10.23 -5.66 -4.00
N MET A 272 11.44 -5.79 -3.44
CA MET A 272 11.66 -6.31 -2.09
C MET A 272 10.97 -5.44 -1.03
N ALA A 273 11.11 -4.12 -1.12
CA ALA A 273 10.45 -3.21 -0.18
C ALA A 273 8.92 -3.33 -0.20
N GLN A 274 8.31 -3.60 -1.36
CA GLN A 274 6.86 -3.85 -1.44
C GLN A 274 6.46 -5.17 -0.78
N ILE A 275 7.19 -6.26 -1.07
CA ILE A 275 6.91 -7.58 -0.51
C ILE A 275 7.04 -7.54 1.02
N GLU A 276 8.15 -7.00 1.51
CA GLU A 276 8.42 -6.84 2.95
C GLU A 276 7.39 -5.92 3.62
N GLY A 277 7.08 -4.79 2.99
CA GLY A 277 6.07 -3.86 3.48
C GLY A 277 4.69 -4.49 3.59
N TRP A 278 4.25 -5.27 2.59
CA TRP A 278 2.96 -5.97 2.63
C TRP A 278 2.95 -7.10 3.66
N ALA A 279 4.02 -7.88 3.77
CA ALA A 279 4.16 -8.92 4.77
C ALA A 279 4.13 -8.35 6.19
N PHE A 280 4.91 -7.29 6.45
CA PHE A 280 4.91 -6.60 7.73
C PHE A 280 3.54 -5.99 8.04
N LYS A 281 2.88 -5.37 7.06
CA LYS A 281 1.53 -4.82 7.21
C LYS A 281 0.53 -5.92 7.56
N PHE A 282 0.62 -7.10 6.96
CA PHE A 282 -0.24 -8.23 7.31
C PHE A 282 -0.04 -8.64 8.77
N VAL A 283 1.20 -8.85 9.21
CA VAL A 283 1.49 -9.31 10.58
C VAL A 283 1.14 -8.24 11.61
N SER A 284 1.57 -6.99 11.39
CA SER A 284 1.27 -5.87 12.29
C SER A 284 -0.23 -5.54 12.33
N ALA A 285 -0.94 -5.64 11.20
CA ALA A 285 -2.39 -5.48 11.19
C ALA A 285 -3.08 -6.55 12.02
N PHE A 286 -2.64 -7.82 11.99
CA PHE A 286 -3.21 -8.86 12.84
C PHE A 286 -3.03 -8.56 14.33
N ALA A 287 -1.83 -8.13 14.74
CA ALA A 287 -1.54 -7.78 16.13
C ALA A 287 -2.42 -6.61 16.61
N LEU A 288 -2.45 -5.51 15.86
CA LEU A 288 -3.31 -4.36 16.17
C LEU A 288 -4.79 -4.74 16.14
N PHE A 289 -5.20 -5.52 15.15
CA PHE A 289 -6.58 -5.99 15.03
C PHE A 289 -7.00 -6.77 16.27
N SER A 290 -6.18 -7.71 16.72
CA SER A 290 -6.44 -8.56 17.88
C SER A 290 -6.56 -7.75 19.18
N ILE A 291 -5.69 -6.76 19.39
CA ILE A 291 -5.73 -5.87 20.56
C ILE A 291 -7.07 -5.11 20.62
N PHE A 292 -7.48 -4.52 19.50
CA PHE A 292 -8.69 -3.71 19.45
C PHE A 292 -9.98 -4.49 19.17
N PHE A 293 -9.87 -5.80 18.90
CA PHE A 293 -11.01 -6.65 18.55
C PHE A 293 -12.02 -6.71 19.70
N ASN A 294 -11.56 -6.96 20.93
CA ASN A 294 -12.44 -7.08 22.09
C ASN A 294 -13.15 -5.76 22.42
N CYS A 295 -12.45 -4.63 22.33
CA CYS A 295 -13.07 -3.31 22.50
C CYS A 295 -14.13 -3.04 21.41
N SER A 296 -13.82 -3.37 20.16
CA SER A 296 -14.77 -3.23 19.04
C SER A 296 -15.99 -4.13 19.22
N LYS A 297 -15.78 -5.38 19.69
CA LYS A 297 -16.82 -6.35 19.99
C LYS A 297 -17.75 -5.87 21.11
N ALA A 298 -17.19 -5.33 22.19
CA ALA A 298 -17.99 -4.75 23.29
C ALA A 298 -18.81 -3.54 22.82
N SER A 299 -18.21 -2.64 22.06
CA SER A 299 -18.90 -1.48 21.48
C SER A 299 -20.01 -1.90 20.53
N PHE A 300 -19.76 -2.90 19.67
CA PHE A 300 -20.74 -3.44 18.74
C PHE A 300 -21.92 -4.07 19.48
N ARG A 301 -21.67 -4.95 20.46
CA ARG A 301 -22.74 -5.59 21.26
C ARG A 301 -23.58 -4.60 22.05
N LYS A 302 -22.98 -3.50 22.52
CA LYS A 302 -23.73 -2.42 23.16
C LYS A 302 -24.66 -1.69 22.18
N LYS A 303 -24.22 -1.51 20.93
CA LYS A 303 -24.99 -0.82 19.89
C LYS A 303 -26.06 -1.72 19.25
N TYR A 304 -25.76 -3.01 19.09
CA TYR A 304 -26.60 -4.01 18.46
C TYR A 304 -26.66 -5.26 19.36
N PRO A 305 -27.44 -5.23 20.45
CA PRO A 305 -27.54 -6.37 21.37
C PRO A 305 -28.08 -7.60 20.63
N GLY A 306 -27.47 -8.76 20.89
CA GLY A 306 -27.84 -10.04 20.24
C GLY A 306 -27.27 -10.26 18.83
N LEU A 307 -26.76 -9.22 18.15
CA LEU A 307 -26.15 -9.37 16.82
C LEU A 307 -24.67 -9.77 16.90
N VAL A 308 -24.29 -10.71 16.05
CA VAL A 308 -22.90 -11.16 15.87
C VAL A 308 -22.25 -10.50 14.65
N SER A 309 -23.03 -10.25 13.60
CA SER A 309 -22.64 -9.52 12.40
C SER A 309 -23.83 -8.72 11.85
N ILE A 310 -23.54 -7.72 11.02
CA ILE A 310 -24.59 -7.00 10.30
C ILE A 310 -25.07 -7.89 9.15
N GLU A 311 -26.25 -8.49 9.30
CA GLU A 311 -26.93 -9.14 8.17
C GLU A 311 -27.51 -8.06 7.24
N ILE A 312 -27.14 -8.10 5.97
CA ILE A 312 -27.75 -7.26 4.95
C ILE A 312 -28.84 -8.09 4.30
N SER A 313 -29.98 -8.18 4.98
CA SER A 313 -31.18 -8.87 4.48
C SER A 313 -31.64 -8.18 3.19
N GLY A 314 -31.33 -8.77 2.02
CA GLY A 314 -31.61 -8.21 0.70
C GLY A 314 -30.42 -8.14 -0.25
N LEU A 315 -29.19 -8.26 0.26
CA LEU A 315 -27.98 -8.47 -0.55
C LEU A 315 -27.64 -9.97 -0.63
N SER A 316 -28.63 -10.84 -0.35
CA SER A 316 -28.57 -12.26 -0.68
C SER A 316 -27.95 -12.37 -2.05
N ARG A 317 -26.77 -13.02 -2.11
CA ARG A 317 -26.07 -13.33 -3.36
C ARG A 317 -27.14 -13.62 -4.39
N PRO A 318 -27.16 -12.93 -5.55
CA PRO A 318 -28.06 -13.29 -6.63
C PRO A 318 -28.08 -14.80 -6.67
N SER A 319 -29.26 -15.37 -6.41
CA SER A 319 -29.43 -16.82 -6.38
C SER A 319 -28.82 -17.35 -7.67
N GLN A 320 -28.34 -18.59 -7.73
CA GLN A 320 -27.65 -19.07 -8.95
C GLN A 320 -28.47 -18.88 -10.24
N THR A 321 -29.80 -18.72 -10.11
CA THR A 321 -30.77 -18.24 -11.10
C THR A 321 -30.55 -16.80 -11.62
N ASP A 322 -30.15 -15.85 -10.78
CA ASP A 322 -29.88 -14.44 -11.14
C ASP A 322 -28.53 -14.24 -11.86
N ALA A 323 -27.58 -15.17 -11.71
CA ALA A 323 -26.37 -15.19 -12.54
C ALA A 323 -26.71 -15.43 -14.03
N GLY A 324 -27.76 -16.21 -14.30
CA GLY A 324 -28.33 -16.37 -15.65
C GLY A 324 -28.97 -15.08 -16.17
N VAL A 325 -29.63 -14.31 -15.30
CA VAL A 325 -30.22 -13.00 -15.65
C VAL A 325 -29.12 -11.96 -15.94
N LEU A 326 -28.04 -11.95 -15.16
CA LEU A 326 -26.90 -11.06 -15.38
C LEU A 326 -26.14 -11.38 -16.68
N MET A 327 -25.99 -12.66 -17.03
CA MET A 327 -25.44 -13.06 -18.33
C MET A 327 -26.37 -12.67 -19.49
N ASN A 328 -27.69 -12.78 -19.31
CA ASN A 328 -28.65 -12.30 -20.32
C ASN A 328 -28.61 -10.78 -20.48
N ILE A 329 -28.48 -10.00 -19.40
CA ILE A 329 -28.36 -8.54 -19.48
C ILE A 329 -27.04 -8.12 -20.16
N GLN A 330 -25.94 -8.83 -19.90
CA GLN A 330 -24.66 -8.57 -20.60
C GLN A 330 -24.74 -8.91 -22.08
N SER A 331 -25.36 -10.05 -22.43
CA SER A 331 -25.65 -10.43 -23.82
C SER A 331 -26.49 -9.37 -24.54
N MET A 332 -27.58 -8.89 -23.91
CA MET A 332 -28.42 -7.83 -24.47
C MET A 332 -27.68 -6.49 -24.64
N LYS A 333 -26.73 -6.17 -23.76
CA LYS A 333 -25.88 -4.97 -23.90
C LYS A 333 -24.89 -5.09 -25.05
N GLU A 334 -24.33 -6.27 -25.30
CA GLU A 334 -23.48 -6.49 -26.47
C GLU A 334 -24.28 -6.44 -27.77
N ASP A 335 -25.46 -7.06 -27.82
CA ASP A 335 -26.37 -6.98 -28.97
C ASP A 335 -26.78 -5.53 -29.28
N ALA A 336 -27.07 -4.73 -28.25
CA ALA A 336 -27.37 -3.31 -28.43
C ALA A 336 -26.18 -2.52 -28.98
N LYS A 337 -24.95 -2.80 -28.52
CA LYS A 337 -23.72 -2.20 -29.07
C LYS A 337 -23.48 -2.60 -30.52
N ASN A 338 -23.73 -3.86 -30.86
CA ASN A 338 -23.54 -4.37 -32.22
C ASN A 338 -24.56 -3.75 -33.18
N LYS A 339 -25.85 -3.68 -32.79
CA LYS A 339 -26.89 -2.97 -33.56
C LYS A 339 -26.58 -1.48 -33.74
N ALA A 340 -26.05 -0.81 -32.72
CA ALA A 340 -25.63 0.58 -32.83
C ALA A 340 -24.46 0.76 -33.83
N LYS A 341 -23.49 -0.15 -33.82
CA LYS A 341 -22.39 -0.16 -34.81
C LYS A 341 -22.90 -0.40 -36.24
N GLU A 342 -23.81 -1.34 -36.44
CA GLU A 342 -24.39 -1.62 -37.76
C GLU A 342 -25.23 -0.45 -38.28
N GLY A 343 -26.05 0.16 -37.43
CA GLY A 343 -26.80 1.36 -37.79
C GLY A 343 -25.90 2.53 -38.19
N MET A 344 -24.79 2.72 -37.47
CA MET A 344 -23.81 3.76 -37.80
C MET A 344 -23.07 3.47 -39.12
N LYS A 345 -22.77 2.20 -39.42
CA LYS A 345 -22.17 1.79 -40.70
C LYS A 345 -23.12 2.04 -41.87
N GLY A 346 -24.40 1.68 -41.74
CA GLY A 346 -25.41 1.94 -42.77
C GLY A 346 -25.61 3.44 -43.05
N ALA A 347 -25.63 4.27 -42.00
CA ALA A 347 -25.69 5.73 -42.15
C ALA A 347 -24.46 6.29 -42.90
N MET A 348 -23.27 5.73 -42.65
CA MET A 348 -22.03 6.15 -43.31
C MET A 348 -21.99 5.74 -44.80
N GLU A 349 -22.57 4.61 -45.16
CA GLU A 349 -22.70 4.16 -46.55
C GLU A 349 -23.71 5.01 -47.33
N MET A 350 -24.82 5.43 -46.70
CA MET A 350 -25.77 6.37 -47.31
C MET A 350 -25.15 7.75 -47.58
N LEU A 351 -24.25 8.23 -46.71
CA LEU A 351 -23.53 9.48 -46.95
C LEU A 351 -22.50 9.38 -48.08
N LYS A 352 -21.94 8.19 -48.33
CA LYS A 352 -21.02 7.95 -49.47
C LYS A 352 -21.75 7.81 -50.81
N GLY A 353 -23.02 7.41 -50.81
CA GLY A 353 -23.83 7.26 -52.02
C GLY A 353 -24.37 8.56 -52.63
N GLY A 354 -24.26 9.69 -51.92
CA GLY A 354 -24.81 11.00 -52.36
C GLY A 354 -23.87 11.88 -53.19
N GLY A 355 -22.65 11.43 -53.48
CA GLY A 355 -21.65 12.18 -54.24
C GLY A 355 -21.88 12.16 -55.75
N GLY A 356 -23.01 12.69 -56.20
CA GLY A 356 -23.23 13.03 -57.61
C GLY A 356 -22.21 14.07 -58.06
N GLY A 357 -21.51 13.75 -59.15
CA GLY A 357 -20.29 14.40 -59.63
C GLY A 357 -20.32 15.94 -59.69
N ALA A 358 -19.27 16.53 -59.11
CA ALA A 358 -18.76 17.83 -59.54
C ALA A 358 -17.32 17.61 -60.03
N ASN A 359 -17.17 17.60 -61.35
CA ASN A 359 -15.88 17.68 -62.03
C ASN A 359 -15.19 18.99 -61.58
N VAL A 360 -14.13 18.88 -60.78
CA VAL A 360 -13.21 19.99 -60.53
C VAL A 360 -11.93 19.72 -61.29
N GLN A 361 -11.66 20.63 -62.24
CA GLN A 361 -10.52 20.65 -63.13
C GLN A 361 -9.19 20.62 -62.36
N GLN A 362 -8.26 19.81 -62.88
CA GLN A 362 -6.84 19.86 -62.55
C GLN A 362 -6.28 21.25 -62.87
N GLY A 363 -5.69 21.89 -61.86
CA GLY A 363 -4.80 23.03 -62.01
C GLY A 363 -3.36 22.59 -61.77
N GLU A 364 -2.58 22.64 -62.82
CA GLU A 364 -1.13 22.47 -62.90
C GLU A 364 -0.37 23.60 -62.18
N GLU A 365 0.95 23.40 -62.04
CA GLU A 365 2.01 24.39 -61.79
C GLU A 365 2.23 24.92 -60.36
N ARG A 366 3.34 24.52 -59.70
CA ARG A 366 4.68 25.14 -59.86
C ARG A 366 5.68 24.68 -58.79
N GLU A 367 6.85 24.27 -59.25
CA GLU A 367 8.10 24.20 -58.51
C GLU A 367 8.54 25.60 -58.05
N GLY A 368 9.21 25.69 -56.89
CA GLY A 368 9.91 26.92 -56.54
C GLY A 368 10.30 27.09 -55.07
N SER A 369 11.58 26.82 -54.81
CA SER A 369 12.46 27.60 -53.92
C SER A 369 12.46 27.36 -52.40
N GLU A 370 13.70 27.15 -51.95
CA GLU A 370 14.26 27.23 -50.61
C GLU A 370 13.87 28.52 -49.86
N VAL A 371 13.83 28.46 -48.51
CA VAL A 371 14.70 29.23 -47.58
C VAL A 371 14.13 29.20 -46.14
N SER A 372 15.01 28.80 -45.21
CA SER A 372 15.15 29.07 -43.77
C SER A 372 13.93 29.20 -42.83
N THR A 373 13.92 28.36 -41.80
CA THR A 373 13.34 28.63 -40.46
C THR A 373 14.42 28.28 -39.43
N GLN A 374 15.12 29.27 -38.85
CA GLN A 374 14.75 30.10 -37.70
C GLN A 374 14.93 29.38 -36.35
N LYS A 375 15.84 29.97 -35.56
CA LYS A 375 16.35 29.59 -34.24
C LYS A 375 15.26 29.21 -33.24
N VAL A 376 15.47 28.07 -32.58
CA VAL A 376 14.80 27.63 -31.35
C VAL A 376 15.51 28.26 -30.15
N GLY A 377 14.79 29.06 -29.37
CA GLY A 377 15.13 29.46 -28.01
C GLY A 377 13.94 29.13 -27.10
N GLY A 378 14.09 28.76 -25.84
CA GLY A 378 15.27 28.51 -25.04
C GLY A 378 14.86 27.65 -23.85
N VAL A 379 15.76 26.81 -23.40
CA VAL A 379 15.65 26.12 -22.10
C VAL A 379 16.93 26.45 -21.35
N THR A 380 16.79 27.29 -20.34
CA THR A 380 17.85 27.62 -19.39
C THR A 380 18.06 26.41 -18.48
N LEU A 381 19.11 25.64 -18.73
CA LEU A 381 19.64 24.66 -17.78
C LEU A 381 20.43 25.41 -16.71
N LEU A 382 19.85 25.53 -15.52
CA LEU A 382 20.58 25.93 -14.32
C LEU A 382 21.48 24.75 -13.91
N SER A 383 22.76 24.89 -14.23
CA SER A 383 23.85 24.10 -13.65
C SER A 383 24.03 24.54 -12.19
N LEU A 384 23.72 23.65 -11.25
CA LEU A 384 24.16 23.74 -9.87
C LEU A 384 25.46 22.94 -9.75
N ASN A 385 26.57 23.62 -10.02
CA ASN A 385 27.87 23.25 -9.48
C ASN A 385 28.09 24.05 -8.19
N ASN A 386 28.69 23.38 -7.20
CA ASN A 386 29.09 23.85 -5.87
C ASN A 386 27.97 23.84 -4.81
N ILE A 387 27.95 22.77 -4.01
CA ILE A 387 28.36 22.75 -2.59
C ILE A 387 28.98 21.36 -2.33
#